data_AF-A0A6G2RUN8-F1
#
_entry.id   AF-A0A6G2RUN8-F1
#
_cell.length_a   1.000
_cell.length_b   1.000
_cell.length_c   1.000
_cell.angle_alpha   90.00
_cell.angle_beta   90.00
_cell.angle_gamma   90.00
#
_symmetry.space_group_name_H-M   'P 1'
#
loop_
_entity.id
_entity.type
_entity.pdbx_description
1 polymer ?
#
loop_
_entity_poly.entity_id
_entity_poly.type
_entity_poly.pdbx_seq_one_letter_code
_entity_poly.pdbx_strand_id
1 'polypeptide(L)' 'MCPRVRLSLHDGTERDYLLDGPSSCPQPQGPHATYEPRVHLAYVLARQGHDTGWLARFADLPLPAAERIAEAAARANRI' A
#
# COMPACT_ATOMS: atom_id res chain seq x y z
N MET A 1 -14.10 -6.60 -3.41
CA MET A 1 -12.71 -6.92 -3.83
C MET A 1 -11.76 -6.19 -2.90
N CYS A 2 -10.71 -6.85 -2.41
CA CYS A 2 -9.72 -6.21 -1.55
C CYS A 2 -8.83 -5.26 -2.37
N PRO A 3 -8.67 -3.99 -1.94
CA PRO A 3 -7.80 -3.06 -2.62
C PRO A 3 -6.36 -3.55 -2.52
N ARG A 4 -5.67 -3.51 -3.65
CA ARG A 4 -4.28 -3.94 -3.79
C ARG A 4 -3.53 -2.99 -4.70
N VAL A 5 -2.22 -2.95 -4.56
CA VAL A 5 -1.34 -2.15 -5.41
C VAL A 5 -0.08 -2.94 -5.76
N ARG A 6 0.38 -2.78 -6.99
CA ARG A 6 1.58 -3.45 -7.49
C ARG A 6 2.81 -2.59 -7.24
N LEU A 7 3.71 -3.07 -6.39
CA LEU A 7 4.87 -2.33 -5.90
C LEU A 7 6.13 -3.20 -5.97
N SER A 8 7.28 -2.55 -6.07
CA SER A 8 8.57 -3.13 -5.72
C SER A 8 9.04 -2.52 -4.41
N LEU A 9 9.37 -3.36 -3.43
CA LEU A 9 9.98 -2.92 -2.18
C LEU A 9 11.51 -2.94 -2.32
N HIS A 10 12.25 -2.89 -1.20
CA HIS A 10 13.72 -2.89 -1.20
C HIS A 10 14.34 -4.13 -1.84
N ASP A 11 13.61 -5.24 -1.93
CA ASP A 11 14.05 -6.45 -2.62
C ASP A 11 13.91 -6.36 -4.16
N GLY A 12 13.43 -5.22 -4.67
CA GLY A 12 13.30 -4.91 -6.09
C GLY A 12 12.24 -5.70 -6.85
N THR A 13 11.63 -6.71 -6.22
CA THR A 13 10.71 -7.61 -6.90
C THR A 13 9.31 -7.04 -6.88
N GLU A 14 8.72 -6.92 -8.07
CA GLU A 14 7.39 -6.37 -8.20
C GLU A 14 6.32 -7.41 -7.84
N ARG A 15 5.46 -7.08 -6.87
CA ARG A 15 4.38 -7.95 -6.39
C ARG A 15 3.12 -7.14 -6.07
N ASP A 16 1.97 -7.83 -6.04
CA ASP A 16 0.74 -7.23 -5.53
C ASP A 16 0.77 -7.22 -4.00
N TYR A 17 0.52 -6.05 -3.41
CA TYR A 17 0.38 -5.86 -1.97
C TYR A 17 -1.03 -5.44 -1.61
N LEU A 18 -1.57 -6.03 -0.54
CA LEU A 18 -2.87 -5.65 0.00
C LEU A 18 -2.77 -4.29 0.70
N LEU A 19 -3.77 -3.44 0.46
CA LEU A 19 -3.86 -2.10 1.05
C LEU A 19 -4.68 -2.09 2.34
N ASP A 20 -5.63 -3.01 2.50
CA ASP A 20 -6.43 -3.18 3.71
C ASP A 20 -5.88 -4.28 4.62
N GLY A 21 -6.18 -4.17 5.91
CA GLY A 21 -5.81 -5.13 6.92
C GLY A 21 -6.53 -6.49 6.77
N PRO A 22 -5.96 -7.56 7.35
CA PRO A 22 -6.52 -8.92 7.26
C PRO A 22 -7.91 -9.07 7.88
N SER A 23 -8.32 -8.16 8.77
CA SER A 23 -9.67 -8.13 9.36
C SER A 23 -10.74 -7.55 8.42
N SER A 24 -10.37 -6.61 7.55
CA SER A 24 -11.27 -5.98 6.57
C SER A 24 -11.37 -6.79 5.27
N CYS A 25 -10.38 -7.64 5.06
CA CYS A 25 -10.26 -8.50 3.90
C CYS A 25 -10.16 -9.96 4.36
N PRO A 26 -11.28 -10.68 4.50
CA PRO A 26 -11.24 -12.12 4.74
C PRO A 26 -10.45 -12.73 3.59
N GLN A 27 -9.26 -13.22 3.96
CA GLN A 27 -8.20 -13.83 3.17
C GLN A 27 -8.48 -13.92 1.65
N PRO A 28 -7.68 -13.28 0.78
CA PRO A 28 -7.93 -13.32 -0.65
C PRO A 28 -7.97 -14.77 -1.13
N GLN A 29 -9.09 -15.17 -1.72
CA GLN A 29 -9.28 -16.47 -2.40
C GLN A 29 -8.46 -16.55 -3.71
N GLY A 30 -7.21 -16.06 -3.71
CA GLY A 30 -6.35 -16.00 -4.89
C GLY A 30 -4.86 -15.85 -4.53
N PRO A 31 -3.96 -16.60 -5.18
CA PRO A 31 -2.57 -16.81 -4.75
C PRO A 31 -1.58 -15.65 -5.05
N HIS A 32 -2.00 -14.39 -5.13
CA HIS A 32 -1.15 -13.34 -5.74
C HIS A 32 -0.86 -12.08 -4.92
N ALA A 33 -1.69 -11.73 -3.93
CA ALA A 33 -1.50 -10.49 -3.15
C ALA A 33 -0.96 -10.76 -1.74
N THR A 34 0.14 -10.11 -1.39
CA THR A 34 0.83 -10.25 -0.10
C THR A 34 0.39 -9.15 0.86
N TYR A 35 0.13 -9.48 2.13
CA TYR A 35 -0.02 -8.46 3.17
C TYR A 35 1.35 -8.06 3.71
N GLU A 36 1.67 -6.77 3.63
CA GLU A 36 2.88 -6.18 4.21
C GLU A 36 2.45 -5.04 5.15
N PRO A 37 2.72 -5.12 6.47
CA PRO A 37 2.28 -4.12 7.43
C PRO A 37 2.74 -2.69 7.10
N ARG A 38 3.95 -2.52 6.55
CA ARG A 38 4.48 -1.20 6.17
C ARG A 38 3.69 -0.58 5.01
N VAL A 39 3.28 -1.39 4.04
CA VAL A 39 2.44 -0.95 2.91
C VAL A 39 1.05 -0.54 3.42
N HIS A 40 0.44 -1.34 4.30
CA HIS A 40 -0.84 -1.02 4.90
C HIS A 40 -0.78 0.28 5.72
N LEU A 41 0.23 0.44 6.57
CA LEU A 41 0.44 1.65 7.37
C LEU A 41 0.61 2.89 6.48
N ALA A 42 1.46 2.81 5.45
CA ALA A 42 1.66 3.91 4.52
C ALA A 42 0.37 4.30 3.78
N TYR A 43 -0.48 3.33 3.44
CA TYR A 43 -1.78 3.59 2.81
C TYR A 43 -2.75 4.31 3.75
N VAL A 44 -2.86 3.86 5.00
CA VAL A 44 -3.70 4.51 6.01
C VAL A 44 -3.28 5.97 6.23
N LEU A 45 -1.96 6.23 6.31
CA LEU A 45 -1.43 7.58 6.47
C LEU A 45 -1.59 8.42 5.20
N ALA A 46 -1.39 7.85 4.02
CA ALA A 46 -1.65 8.55 2.77
C ALA A 46 -3.11 9.02 2.65
N ARG A 47 -4.08 8.20 3.10
CA ARG A 47 -5.50 8.59 3.15
C ARG A 47 -5.79 9.76 4.08
N GLN A 48 -4.93 9.99 5.07
CA GLN A 48 -5.01 11.13 6.00
C GLN A 48 -4.32 12.39 5.44
N GLY A 49 -3.71 12.33 4.25
CA GLY A 49 -3.10 13.48 3.58
C GLY A 49 -1.61 13.67 3.85
N HIS A 50 -0.91 12.64 4.35
CA HIS A 50 0.54 12.71 4.57
C HIS A 50 1.34 12.71 3.25
N ASP A 51 2.43 13.48 3.24
CA ASP A 51 3.35 13.63 2.10
C ASP A 51 4.07 12.33 1.74
N THR A 52 4.29 12.08 0.44
CA THR A 52 4.92 10.85 -0.08
C THR A 52 6.38 10.69 0.38
N GLY A 53 7.16 11.77 0.41
CA GLY A 53 8.55 11.75 0.88
C GLY A 53 8.65 11.51 2.39
N TRP A 54 7.68 12.00 3.16
CA TRP A 54 7.55 11.64 4.58
C TRP A 54 7.14 10.17 4.75
N LEU A 55 6.15 9.68 4.00
CA LEU A 55 5.70 8.28 4.05
C LEU A 55 6.82 7.29 3.73
N ALA A 56 7.61 7.56 2.69
CA ALA A 56 8.75 6.74 2.30
C ALA A 56 9.75 6.58 3.45
N ARG A 57 10.07 7.67 4.15
CA ARG A 57 11.00 7.64 5.29
C ARG A 57 10.38 6.99 6.53
N PHE A 58 9.13 7.34 6.85
CA PHE A 58 8.46 6.89 8.06
C PHE A 58 8.14 5.39 8.03
N ALA A 59 7.66 4.89 6.89
CA ALA A 59 7.30 3.48 6.71
C ALA A 59 8.46 2.61 6.22
N ASP A 60 9.67 3.17 6.05
CA ASP A 60 10.83 2.50 5.44
C ASP A 60 10.47 1.84 4.10
N LEU A 61 10.00 2.65 3.16
CA LEU A 61 9.61 2.24 1.82
C LEU A 61 10.42 2.98 0.75
N PRO A 62 10.72 2.35 -0.40
CA PRO A 62 11.22 3.07 -1.56
C PRO A 62 10.26 4.21 -1.95
N LEU A 63 10.80 5.37 -2.34
CA LEU A 63 9.99 6.52 -2.76
C LEU A 63 8.97 6.15 -3.86
N PRO A 64 9.33 5.40 -4.92
CA PRO A 64 8.35 4.99 -5.94
C PRO A 64 7.21 4.13 -5.39
N ALA A 65 7.47 3.34 -4.34
CA ALA A 65 6.43 2.56 -3.70
C ALA A 65 5.46 3.46 -2.90
N ALA A 66 6.01 4.43 -2.16
CA ALA A 66 5.21 5.42 -1.42
C ALA A 66 4.33 6.28 -2.34
N GLU A 67 4.86 6.70 -3.50
CA GLU A 67 4.10 7.44 -4.52
C GLU A 67 2.91 6.63 -5.04
N ARG A 68 3.13 5.37 -5.43
CA ARG A 68 2.05 4.48 -5.89
C ARG A 68 0.98 4.24 -4.82
N ILE A 69 1.40 4.09 -3.56
CA ILE A 69 0.47 3.95 -2.42
C ILE A 69 -0.36 5.23 -2.26
N ALA A 70 0.26 6.40 -2.34
CA ALA A 70 -0.45 7.67 -2.22
C ALA A 70 -1.43 7.90 -3.37
N GLU A 71 -1.06 7.53 -4.60
CA GLU A 71 -2.01 7.56 -5.73
C GLU A 71 -3.20 6.62 -5.51
N ALA A 72 -2.96 5.43 -4.97
CA ALA A 72 -4.03 4.49 -4.64
C ALA A 72 -4.97 5.07 -3.56
N ALA A 73 -4.41 5.70 -2.53
CA ALA A 73 -5.18 6.40 -1.49
C ALA A 73 -5.99 7.58 -2.06
N ALA A 74 -5.40 8.38 -2.94
CA ALA A 74 -6.08 9.51 -3.58
C ALA A 74 -7.24 9.05 -4.47
N ARG A 75 -7.12 7.90 -5.14
CA ARG A 75 -8.22 7.27 -5.91
C ARG A 75 -9.33 6.77 -4.98
N ALA A 76 -8.99 6.19 -3.83
CA ALA A 76 -9.97 5.70 -2.87
C ALA A 76 -10.79 6.83 -2.19
N ASN A 77 -10.21 8.01 -1.99
CA ASN A 77 -10.90 9.17 -1.40
C ASN A 77 -11.85 9.92 -2.36
N ARG A 78 -11.88 9.58 -3.66
CA ARG A 78 -12.75 10.23 -4.66
C ARG A 78 -14.12 9.55 -4.82
N ILE A 79 -14.43 8.54 -4.02
CA ILE A 79 -15.66 7.73 -4.09
C ILE A 79 -16.54 8.06 -2.88
#